data_AF-A0A9E5TB20-F1
#
_entry.id   AF-A0A9E5TB20-F1
#
_cell.length_a   1.000
_cell.length_b   1.000
_cell.length_c   1.000
_cell.angle_alpha   90.00
_cell.angle_beta   90.00
_cell.angle_gamma   90.00
#
_symmetry.space_group_name_H-M   'P 1'
#
loop_
_entity.id
_entity.type
_entity.pdbx_description
1 polymer ?
#
loop_
_entity_poly.entity_id
_entity_poly.type
_entity_poly.pdbx_seq_one_letter_code
_entity_poly.pdbx_strand_id
1 'polypeptide(L)'
;MLRWFCRVYFEAVPDDTTLIRWAGLVKPETLAQFNRRLTNLATQLKVTRGRKLRTDGTVVETNVQAPTDSRLLAASVRVLGRTLSRAKKLLAAKSELSKEVFRNRLRSAQKSARRAGRLMGRNKELGRQAYANLVKITKKTVSQAKKVLQALKDDGQKQAARWAETLETFLP
;
A
#
# COMPACT_ATOMS: atom_id res chain seq x y z
N MET A 1 -15.05 -6.90 33.43
CA MET A 1 -16.13 -7.43 32.57
C MET A 1 -15.61 -8.37 31.47
N LEU A 2 -14.59 -8.01 30.69
CA LEU A 2 -14.08 -8.85 29.58
C LEU A 2 -13.49 -10.22 30.00
N ARG A 3 -12.76 -10.29 31.12
CA ARG A 3 -12.17 -11.55 31.64
C ARG A 3 -13.22 -12.62 31.98
N TRP A 4 -14.41 -12.18 32.44
CA TRP A 4 -15.53 -13.06 32.74
C TRP A 4 -16.21 -13.56 31.46
N PHE A 5 -16.37 -12.69 30.46
CA PHE A 5 -16.88 -13.09 29.14
C PHE A 5 -16.00 -14.14 28.46
N CYS A 6 -14.68 -13.95 28.49
CA CYS A 6 -13.71 -14.90 27.95
C CYS A 6 -13.53 -16.16 28.81
N ARG A 7 -14.26 -16.30 29.93
CA ARG A 7 -14.17 -17.42 30.89
C ARG A 7 -12.77 -17.67 31.47
N VAL A 8 -11.95 -16.62 31.56
CA VAL A 8 -10.59 -16.69 32.15
C VAL A 8 -10.63 -16.39 33.66
N TYR A 9 -11.63 -15.66 34.13
CA TYR A 9 -11.83 -15.33 35.55
C TYR A 9 -10.55 -14.77 36.19
N PHE A 10 -10.02 -15.43 37.23
CA PHE A 10 -8.82 -15.03 37.96
C PHE A 10 -7.54 -15.67 37.44
N GLU A 11 -7.62 -16.54 36.44
CA GLU A 11 -6.46 -17.21 35.87
C GLU A 11 -5.52 -16.24 35.16
N ALA A 12 -4.25 -16.65 35.09
CA ALA A 12 -3.22 -15.93 34.35
C ALA A 12 -3.57 -15.88 32.86
N VAL A 13 -3.44 -14.69 32.26
CA VAL A 13 -3.72 -14.48 30.83
C VAL A 13 -2.38 -14.29 30.11
N PRO A 14 -2.14 -14.97 28.99
CA PRO A 14 -0.98 -14.70 28.16
C PRO A 14 -0.95 -13.25 27.67
N ASP A 15 0.25 -12.72 27.45
CA ASP A 15 0.44 -11.38 26.89
C ASP A 15 -0.16 -11.26 25.48
N ASP A 16 -0.56 -10.05 25.08
CA ASP A 16 -1.20 -9.80 23.78
C ASP A 16 -0.30 -10.20 22.61
N THR A 17 1.01 -9.98 22.73
CA THR A 17 2.02 -10.39 21.75
C THR A 17 2.07 -11.91 21.58
N THR A 18 1.84 -12.66 22.66
CA THR A 18 1.81 -14.14 22.64
C THR A 18 0.57 -14.62 21.90
N LEU A 19 -0.60 -14.01 22.15
CA LEU A 19 -1.85 -14.33 21.46
C LEU A 19 -1.76 -14.02 19.96
N ILE A 20 -1.19 -12.87 19.58
CA ILE A 20 -0.99 -12.49 18.17
C ILE A 20 -0.10 -13.52 17.45
N ARG A 21 1.01 -13.91 18.09
CA ARG A 21 1.91 -14.92 17.53
C ARG A 21 1.20 -16.26 17.33
N TRP A 22 0.39 -16.70 18.29
CA TRP A 22 -0.37 -17.94 18.18
C TRP A 22 -1.48 -17.86 17.12
N ALA A 23 -2.16 -16.72 16.99
CA ALA A 23 -3.13 -16.50 15.93
C ALA A 23 -2.49 -16.68 14.54
N GLY A 24 -1.24 -16.24 14.37
CA GLY A 24 -0.46 -16.44 13.14
C GLY A 24 -0.08 -17.90 12.84
N LEU A 25 -0.19 -18.81 13.80
CA LEU A 25 0.04 -20.25 13.58
C LEU A 25 -1.17 -20.95 12.93
N VAL A 26 -2.35 -20.33 12.99
CA VAL A 26 -3.56 -20.88 12.38
C VAL A 26 -3.49 -20.67 10.87
N LYS A 27 -3.15 -21.74 10.16
CA LYS A 27 -3.09 -21.74 8.70
C LYS A 27 -4.49 -21.80 8.08
N PRO A 28 -4.66 -21.34 6.82
CA PRO A 28 -5.93 -21.42 6.11
C PRO A 28 -6.51 -22.84 6.07
N GLU A 29 -5.66 -23.86 5.91
CA GLU A 29 -6.07 -25.26 5.85
C GLU A 29 -6.65 -25.73 7.20
N THR A 30 -6.03 -25.31 8.31
CA THR A 30 -6.49 -25.62 9.67
C THR A 30 -7.86 -24.99 9.93
N LEU A 31 -8.04 -23.73 9.54
CA LEU A 31 -9.30 -23.00 9.71
C LEU A 31 -10.44 -23.65 8.89
N ALA A 32 -10.15 -24.09 7.67
CA ALA A 32 -11.11 -24.82 6.84
C ALA A 32 -11.54 -26.15 7.48
N GLN A 33 -10.61 -26.92 8.03
CA GLN A 33 -10.92 -28.18 8.73
C GLN A 33 -11.76 -27.94 9.99
N PHE A 34 -11.43 -26.90 10.76
CA PHE A 34 -12.18 -26.51 11.94
C PHE A 34 -13.63 -26.14 11.61
N ASN A 35 -13.85 -25.31 10.58
CA ASN A 35 -15.18 -24.93 10.13
C ASN A 35 -16.01 -26.13 9.64
N ARG A 36 -15.38 -27.08 8.92
CA ARG A 36 -16.03 -28.34 8.54
C ARG A 36 -16.50 -29.13 9.77
N ARG A 37 -15.64 -29.27 10.77
CA ARG A 37 -15.99 -29.99 12.01
C ARG A 37 -17.13 -29.31 12.76
N LEU A 38 -17.10 -27.98 12.89
CA LEU A 38 -18.20 -27.21 13.49
C LEU A 38 -19.52 -27.44 12.76
N THR A 39 -19.49 -27.41 11.43
CA THR A 39 -20.68 -27.63 10.60
C THR A 39 -21.25 -29.05 10.81
N ASN A 40 -20.39 -30.06 10.87
CA ASN A 40 -20.79 -31.45 11.13
C ASN A 40 -21.48 -31.58 12.50
N LEU A 41 -20.87 -31.01 13.56
CA LEU A 41 -21.44 -31.04 14.90
C LEU A 41 -22.78 -30.29 14.97
N ALA A 42 -22.86 -29.10 14.35
CA ALA A 42 -24.10 -28.33 14.29
C ALA A 42 -25.23 -29.08 13.57
N THR A 43 -24.88 -29.85 12.53
CA THR A 43 -25.82 -30.70 11.79
C THR A 43 -26.30 -31.88 12.65
N GLN A 44 -25.39 -32.58 13.33
CA GLN A 44 -25.73 -33.69 14.24
C GLN A 44 -26.65 -33.23 15.38
N LEU A 45 -26.35 -32.08 15.97
CA LEU A 45 -27.14 -31.47 17.04
C LEU A 45 -28.41 -30.77 16.54
N LYS A 46 -28.69 -30.80 15.23
CA LYS A 46 -29.85 -30.16 14.59
C LYS A 46 -30.00 -28.67 14.97
N VAL A 47 -28.89 -27.97 15.19
CA VAL A 47 -28.84 -26.55 15.59
C VAL A 47 -29.46 -25.66 14.51
N THR A 48 -29.32 -26.05 13.24
CA THR A 48 -29.98 -25.39 12.11
C THR A 48 -30.42 -26.42 11.07
N ARG A 49 -31.51 -26.11 10.36
CA ARG A 49 -32.04 -26.92 9.24
C ARG A 49 -31.48 -26.50 7.88
N GLY A 50 -30.55 -25.54 7.84
CA GLY A 50 -29.94 -25.04 6.60
C GLY A 50 -30.87 -24.23 5.68
N ARG A 51 -32.13 -23.99 6.09
CA ARG A 51 -33.13 -23.27 5.27
C ARG A 51 -32.94 -21.75 5.23
N LYS A 52 -32.11 -21.20 6.11
CA LYS A 52 -31.73 -19.78 6.13
C LYS A 52 -30.21 -19.70 6.26
N LEU A 53 -29.56 -19.24 5.20
CA LEU A 53 -28.13 -18.97 5.20
C LEU A 53 -27.94 -17.49 5.52
N ARG A 54 -27.37 -17.17 6.69
CA ARG A 54 -26.87 -15.83 6.96
C ARG A 54 -25.44 -15.76 6.45
N THR A 55 -25.23 -15.08 5.33
CA THR A 55 -23.89 -14.75 4.83
C THR A 55 -23.38 -13.54 5.59
N ASP A 56 -22.84 -13.77 6.78
CA ASP A 56 -22.01 -12.77 7.46
C ASP A 56 -20.67 -12.74 6.76
N GLY A 57 -20.50 -11.83 5.80
CA GLY A 57 -19.16 -11.49 5.34
C GLY A 57 -18.39 -10.91 6.51
N THR A 58 -17.33 -11.56 6.97
CA THR A 58 -16.38 -10.88 7.85
C THR A 58 -15.74 -9.78 7.02
N VAL A 59 -16.09 -8.52 7.29
CA VAL A 59 -15.38 -7.37 6.73
C VAL A 59 -13.99 -7.41 7.34
N VAL A 60 -13.04 -8.04 6.63
CA VAL A 60 -11.64 -7.91 6.96
C VAL A 60 -11.28 -6.46 6.64
N GLU A 61 -10.58 -5.78 7.55
CA GLU A 61 -9.97 -4.49 7.24
C GLU A 61 -9.16 -4.67 5.96
N THR A 62 -9.70 -4.17 4.85
CA THR A 62 -8.96 -4.17 3.62
C THR A 62 -7.83 -3.17 3.86
N ASN A 63 -6.57 -3.56 3.63
CA ASN A 63 -5.39 -2.69 3.70
C ASN A 63 -5.41 -1.52 2.68
N VAL A 64 -6.59 -1.19 2.15
CA VAL A 64 -6.87 -0.05 1.29
C VAL A 64 -7.43 1.05 2.18
N GLN A 65 -6.51 1.83 2.77
CA GLN A 65 -6.89 3.08 3.41
C GLN A 65 -7.51 4.02 2.38
N ALA A 66 -8.58 4.72 2.78
CA ALA A 66 -9.18 5.81 2.01
C ALA A 66 -8.11 6.71 1.35
N PRO A 67 -8.23 6.98 0.04
CA PRO A 67 -7.23 7.75 -0.69
C PRO A 67 -7.23 9.19 -0.18
N THR A 68 -6.12 9.64 0.40
CA THR A 68 -5.86 11.06 0.64
C THR A 68 -5.00 11.62 -0.48
N ASP A 69 -5.21 12.87 -0.87
CA ASP A 69 -4.42 13.53 -1.91
C ASP A 69 -2.91 13.41 -1.66
N SER A 70 -2.49 13.55 -0.40
CA SER A 70 -1.11 13.38 0.02
C SER A 70 -0.56 11.97 -0.24
N ARG A 71 -1.37 10.92 -0.04
CA ARG A 71 -1.00 9.54 -0.34
C ARG A 71 -0.97 9.29 -1.84
N LEU A 72 -1.92 9.84 -2.60
CA LEU A 72 -1.97 9.74 -4.06
C LEU A 72 -0.72 10.39 -4.70
N LEU A 73 -0.34 11.59 -4.28
CA LEU A 73 0.87 12.27 -4.75
C LEU A 73 2.16 11.49 -4.38
N ALA A 74 2.23 10.92 -3.19
CA ALA A 74 3.37 10.06 -2.83
C ALA A 74 3.41 8.77 -3.66
N ALA A 75 2.25 8.20 -3.98
CA ALA A 75 2.13 7.01 -4.81
C ALA A 75 2.54 7.29 -6.28
N SER A 76 2.15 8.44 -6.84
CA SER A 76 2.56 8.84 -8.19
C SER A 76 4.07 9.03 -8.28
N VAL A 77 4.69 9.74 -7.32
CA VAL A 77 6.16 9.87 -7.23
C VAL A 77 6.84 8.52 -7.12
N ARG A 78 6.25 7.56 -6.40
CA ARG A 78 6.78 6.19 -6.29
C ARG A 78 6.74 5.45 -7.63
N VAL A 79 5.64 5.54 -8.38
CA VAL A 79 5.51 4.88 -9.69
C VAL A 79 6.49 5.50 -10.68
N LEU A 80 6.47 6.82 -10.84
CA LEU A 80 7.40 7.55 -11.71
C LEU A 80 8.87 7.35 -11.30
N GLY A 81 9.18 7.37 -10.01
CA GLY A 81 10.55 7.14 -9.53
C GLY A 81 11.07 5.73 -9.85
N ARG A 82 10.19 4.72 -9.84
CA ARG A 82 10.55 3.34 -10.22
C ARG A 82 10.77 3.20 -11.72
N THR A 83 9.90 3.78 -12.55
CA THR A 83 10.08 3.77 -14.00
C THR A 83 11.36 4.50 -14.39
N LEU A 84 11.64 5.65 -13.78
CA LEU A 84 12.91 6.38 -13.96
C LEU A 84 14.12 5.56 -13.57
N SER A 85 14.05 4.81 -12.45
CA SER A 85 15.17 3.96 -12.02
C SER A 85 15.41 2.78 -12.97
N ARG A 86 14.35 2.25 -13.59
CA ARG A 86 14.45 1.20 -14.63
C ARG A 86 15.01 1.76 -15.93
N ALA A 87 14.48 2.91 -16.39
CA ALA A 87 14.97 3.61 -17.57
C ALA A 87 16.44 4.01 -17.44
N LYS A 88 16.89 4.44 -16.25
CA LYS A 88 18.30 4.72 -15.97
C LYS A 88 19.21 3.55 -16.32
N LYS A 89 18.82 2.32 -16.00
CA LYS A 89 19.66 1.14 -16.27
C LYS A 89 19.87 0.90 -17.77
N LEU A 90 18.89 1.28 -18.60
CA LEU A 90 18.98 1.18 -20.06
C LEU A 90 19.76 2.35 -20.64
N LEU A 91 19.46 3.57 -20.18
CA LEU A 91 20.04 4.80 -20.70
C LEU A 91 21.45 5.11 -20.17
N ALA A 92 21.90 4.46 -19.10
CA ALA A 92 23.21 4.69 -18.47
C ALA A 92 24.40 4.46 -19.41
N ALA A 93 24.22 3.70 -20.50
CA ALA A 93 25.25 3.45 -21.50
C ALA A 93 25.23 4.42 -22.70
N LYS A 94 24.14 5.18 -22.90
CA LYS A 94 23.88 5.89 -24.17
C LYS A 94 23.57 7.37 -24.05
N SER A 95 23.21 7.88 -22.88
CA SER A 95 22.63 9.22 -22.76
C SER A 95 23.46 10.16 -21.90
N GLU A 96 23.71 11.38 -22.40
CA GLU A 96 24.29 12.52 -21.67
C GLU A 96 23.34 13.12 -20.60
N LEU A 97 22.23 12.45 -20.29
CA LEU A 97 21.30 12.89 -19.26
C LEU A 97 21.99 13.01 -17.91
N SER A 98 21.92 14.21 -17.33
CA SER A 98 22.57 14.51 -16.05
C SER A 98 22.07 13.59 -14.92
N LYS A 99 22.96 13.29 -13.96
CA LYS A 99 22.63 12.50 -12.75
C LYS A 99 21.42 13.05 -11.99
N GLU A 100 21.12 14.35 -12.15
CA GLU A 100 19.97 15.01 -11.54
C GLU A 100 18.62 14.54 -12.12
N VAL A 101 18.56 14.21 -13.41
CA VAL A 101 17.33 13.73 -14.08
C VAL A 101 16.87 12.40 -13.48
N PHE A 102 17.79 11.56 -13.01
CA PHE A 102 17.46 10.28 -12.38
C PHE A 102 17.45 10.32 -10.84
N ARG A 103 17.50 11.50 -10.23
CA ARG A 103 17.48 11.63 -8.76
C ARG A 103 16.16 11.11 -8.19
N ASN A 104 16.25 10.12 -7.29
CA ASN A 104 15.11 9.54 -6.61
C ASN A 104 14.59 10.48 -5.50
N ARG A 105 13.34 10.93 -5.62
CA ARG A 105 12.67 11.84 -4.68
C ARG A 105 11.65 11.15 -3.76
N LEU A 106 11.56 9.82 -3.80
CA LEU A 106 10.57 9.03 -3.05
C LEU A 106 10.62 9.29 -1.53
N ARG A 107 11.82 9.28 -0.94
CA ARG A 107 11.99 9.47 0.50
C ARG A 107 11.46 10.83 0.96
N SER A 108 11.73 11.87 0.18
CA SER A 108 11.28 13.24 0.45
C SER A 108 9.76 13.35 0.29
N ALA A 109 9.20 12.78 -0.78
CA ALA A 109 7.75 12.75 -0.99
C ALA A 109 7.01 12.02 0.13
N GLN A 110 7.50 10.84 0.54
CA GLN A 110 6.90 10.07 1.63
C GLN A 110 6.96 10.83 2.97
N LYS A 111 8.08 11.50 3.28
CA LYS A 111 8.21 12.31 4.49
C LYS A 111 7.21 13.47 4.49
N SER A 112 7.10 14.20 3.38
CA SER A 112 6.16 15.31 3.22
C SER A 112 4.71 14.86 3.27
N ALA A 113 4.36 13.74 2.64
CA ALA A 113 3.01 13.17 2.67
C ALA A 113 2.58 12.72 4.07
N ARG A 114 3.47 12.03 4.81
CA ARG A 114 3.22 11.65 6.21
C ARG A 114 3.05 12.88 7.10
N ARG A 115 3.89 13.91 6.90
CA ARG A 115 3.81 15.16 7.66
C ARG A 115 2.52 15.91 7.37
N ALA A 116 2.11 16.02 6.11
CA ALA A 116 0.84 16.61 5.71
C ALA A 116 -0.35 15.86 6.33
N GLY A 117 -0.39 14.52 6.21
CA GLY A 117 -1.46 13.71 6.79
C GLY A 117 -1.58 13.84 8.32
N ARG A 118 -0.45 13.87 9.03
CA ARG A 118 -0.43 14.02 10.50
C ARG A 118 -0.83 15.43 10.95
N LEU A 119 -0.37 16.47 10.25
CA LEU A 119 -0.54 17.85 10.69
C LEU A 119 -1.88 18.44 10.27
N MET A 120 -2.55 17.92 9.23
CA MET A 120 -3.77 18.54 8.74
C MET A 120 -4.91 18.62 9.77
N GLY A 121 -4.98 17.68 10.71
CA GLY A 121 -5.92 17.72 11.82
C GLY A 121 -5.42 18.47 13.08
N ARG A 122 -4.12 18.72 13.22
CA ARG A 122 -3.51 19.30 14.44
C ARG A 122 -3.06 20.75 14.28
N ASN A 123 -2.42 21.05 13.15
CA ASN A 123 -1.93 22.38 12.81
C ASN A 123 -2.05 22.57 11.29
N LYS A 124 -3.11 23.27 10.88
CA LYS A 124 -3.48 23.42 9.47
C LYS A 124 -2.40 24.12 8.65
N GLU A 125 -1.73 25.12 9.20
CA GLU A 125 -0.69 25.87 8.50
C GLU A 125 0.53 25.00 8.17
N LEU A 126 1.09 24.32 9.18
CA LEU A 126 2.22 23.42 8.96
C LEU A 126 1.84 22.22 8.07
N GLY A 127 0.58 21.76 8.13
CA GLY A 127 0.06 20.75 7.21
C GLY A 127 0.00 21.24 5.76
N ARG A 128 -0.50 22.46 5.52
CA ARG A 128 -0.50 23.10 4.19
C ARG A 128 0.92 23.31 3.65
N GLN A 129 1.88 23.72 4.48
CA GLN A 129 3.29 23.85 4.08
C GLN A 129 3.88 22.50 3.67
N ALA A 130 3.62 21.43 4.43
CA ALA A 130 4.07 20.08 4.09
C ALA A 130 3.43 19.58 2.78
N TYR A 131 2.16 19.88 2.56
CA TYR A 131 1.46 19.58 1.30
C TYR A 131 2.04 20.37 0.11
N ALA A 132 2.27 21.68 0.26
CA ALA A 132 2.90 22.50 -0.78
C ALA A 132 4.29 21.96 -1.16
N ASN A 133 5.08 21.52 -0.17
CA ASN A 133 6.37 20.87 -0.42
C ASN A 133 6.22 19.54 -1.17
N LEU A 134 5.20 18.73 -0.84
CA LEU A 134 4.88 17.51 -1.58
C LEU A 134 4.51 17.79 -3.04
N VAL A 135 3.70 18.81 -3.30
CA VAL A 135 3.36 19.26 -4.65
C VAL A 135 4.62 19.67 -5.42
N LYS A 136 5.51 20.47 -4.80
CA LYS A 136 6.81 20.85 -5.40
C LYS A 136 7.65 19.63 -5.79
N ILE A 137 7.73 18.62 -4.93
CA ILE A 137 8.46 17.37 -5.21
C ILE A 137 7.81 16.59 -6.35
N THR A 138 6.49 16.53 -6.38
CA THR A 138 5.73 15.82 -7.41
C THR A 138 5.95 16.48 -8.78
N LYS A 139 5.82 17.82 -8.86
CA LYS A 139 6.13 18.58 -10.08
C LYS A 139 7.54 18.32 -10.60
N LYS A 140 8.56 18.34 -9.72
CA LYS A 140 9.94 18.00 -10.12
C LYS A 140 10.05 16.58 -10.68
N THR A 141 9.34 15.62 -10.10
CA THR A 141 9.35 14.22 -10.56
C THR A 141 8.67 14.08 -11.93
N VAL A 142 7.59 14.80 -12.17
CA VAL A 142 6.92 14.88 -13.49
C VAL A 142 7.87 15.49 -14.52
N SER A 143 8.54 16.61 -14.21
CA SER A 143 9.53 17.21 -15.12
C SER A 143 10.68 16.26 -15.46
N GLN A 144 11.17 15.49 -14.50
CA GLN A 144 12.18 14.44 -14.76
C GLN A 144 11.64 13.37 -15.70
N ALA A 145 10.42 12.90 -15.45
CA ALA A 145 9.76 11.90 -16.27
C ALA A 145 9.53 12.36 -17.71
N LYS A 146 9.15 13.63 -17.93
CA LYS A 146 9.03 14.20 -19.29
C LYS A 146 10.37 14.22 -20.04
N LYS A 147 11.47 14.59 -19.37
CA LYS A 147 12.82 14.57 -19.97
C LYS A 147 13.27 13.16 -20.34
N VAL A 148 13.02 12.18 -19.46
CA VAL A 148 13.37 10.77 -19.74
C VAL A 148 12.48 10.18 -20.83
N LEU A 149 11.21 10.58 -20.91
CA LEU A 149 10.32 10.15 -21.98
C LEU A 149 10.88 10.56 -23.35
N GLN A 150 11.38 11.79 -23.50
CA GLN A 150 12.00 12.25 -24.75
C GLN A 150 13.19 11.35 -25.13
N ALA A 151 14.12 11.12 -24.21
CA ALA A 151 15.27 10.26 -24.46
C ALA A 151 14.91 8.78 -24.70
N LEU A 152 13.79 8.29 -24.17
CA LEU A 152 13.31 6.93 -24.42
C LEU A 152 12.64 6.78 -25.80
N LYS A 153 12.08 7.85 -26.36
CA LYS A 153 11.49 7.83 -27.71
C LYS A 153 12.57 7.74 -28.79
N ASP A 154 13.73 8.31 -28.52
CA ASP A 154 14.89 8.26 -29.43
C ASP A 154 15.59 6.89 -29.42
N ASP A 155 15.27 6.01 -28.46
CA ASP A 155 15.89 4.68 -28.32
C ASP A 155 14.98 3.59 -28.92
N GLY A 156 15.41 2.98 -30.03
CA GLY A 156 14.64 1.97 -30.78
C GLY A 156 14.49 0.60 -30.12
N GLN A 157 14.79 0.46 -28.82
CA GLN A 157 14.70 -0.83 -28.10
C GLN A 157 13.28 -1.13 -27.62
N LYS A 158 12.83 -2.39 -27.75
CA LYS A 158 11.52 -2.85 -27.23
C LYS A 158 11.30 -2.56 -25.74
N GLN A 159 12.36 -2.62 -24.93
CA GLN A 159 12.27 -2.30 -23.50
C GLN A 159 12.09 -0.79 -23.25
N ALA A 160 12.72 0.06 -24.07
CA ALA A 160 12.55 1.51 -23.99
C ALA A 160 11.12 1.92 -24.36
N ALA A 161 10.55 1.32 -25.41
CA ALA A 161 9.16 1.52 -25.82
C ALA A 161 8.16 1.20 -24.69
N ARG A 162 8.34 0.07 -23.98
CA ARG A 162 7.48 -0.30 -22.85
C ARG A 162 7.52 0.73 -21.71
N TRP A 163 8.70 1.25 -21.40
CA TRP A 163 8.82 2.27 -20.34
C TRP A 163 8.30 3.63 -20.81
N ALA A 164 8.45 3.97 -22.09
CA ALA A 164 7.85 5.16 -22.69
C ALA A 164 6.33 5.12 -22.60
N GLU A 165 5.70 4.01 -23.01
CA GLU A 165 4.24 3.78 -22.90
C GLU A 165 3.75 3.90 -21.45
N THR A 166 4.49 3.30 -20.51
CA THR A 166 4.18 3.41 -19.08
C THR A 166 4.24 4.87 -18.62
N LEU A 167 5.24 5.64 -19.07
CA LEU A 167 5.36 7.06 -18.72
C LEU A 167 4.25 7.91 -19.36
N GLU A 168 3.88 7.66 -20.62
CA GLU A 168 2.77 8.34 -21.30
C GLU A 168 1.44 8.10 -20.59
N THR A 169 1.21 6.88 -20.11
CA THR A 169 -0.01 6.53 -19.37
C THR A 169 -0.16 7.32 -18.06
N PHE A 170 0.94 7.60 -17.36
CA PHE A 170 0.92 8.22 -16.03
C PHE A 170 1.32 9.70 -16.00
N LEU A 171 1.76 10.26 -17.12
CA LEU A 171 2.07 11.68 -17.24
C LEU A 171 0.83 12.48 -17.63
N PRO A 172 0.62 13.66 -17.03
CA PRO A 172 -0.39 14.61 -17.46
C PRO A 172 0.06 15.45 -18.65
#